data_AF-A0A923VDW2-F1
#
_entry.id   AF-A0A923VDW2-F1
#
_cell.length_a   1.000
_cell.length_b   1.000
_cell.length_c   1.000
_cell.angle_alpha   90.00
_cell.angle_beta   90.00
_cell.angle_gamma   90.00
#
_symmetry.space_group_name_H-M   'P 1'
#
loop_
_entity.id
_entity.type
_entity.pdbx_description
1 polymer ?
#
loop_
_entity_poly.entity_id
_entity_poly.type
_entity_poly.pdbx_seq_one_letter_code
_entity_poly.pdbx_strand_id
1 'polypeptide(L)'
;MKKVYSIIILAAIIWCSCTKGRVDFLDANKAAPAQITNIKADQTPGGAVLTYKIPLDPNLSYVKAVYEIQPGVFREAKASRYTDSLKLVGFGDTLAHEVKVYSVGTNEKQSAPVAITVNPKTPPVKSVFKTVIFAAAFGGVSVSFKNPDKADLSIVIMRDTTGNNAWAIINTFYTAAISGNLSTRGLDSVPQKFALFIRDRWNNKSDTLYETLTPKYESQITKDTWNALVLPTDQTAIAGPWYNIENMWDGVPGGGTGNIYASSNASHLPQWFTFDLGKKVLLSRFKMFTEGYDHCYTGSAVKIFELYGSNSPDTDGGWTKWQLLGAYHSFKPSGLPLGQRTAEDINYAHFLGEDFNFDTAPAPVRYLRWKTLETYASPGQVVIAELSFWGQVQ
;
A
#
# COMPACT_ATOMS: atom_id res chain seq x y z
N MET A 1 66.14 3.48 27.25
CA MET A 1 66.22 3.92 25.84
C MET A 1 65.04 3.45 24.98
N LYS A 2 64.53 2.20 25.08
CA LYS A 2 63.39 1.72 24.26
C LYS A 2 62.06 2.48 24.43
N LYS A 3 61.73 2.99 25.62
CA LYS A 3 60.48 3.76 25.87
C LYS A 3 60.48 5.18 25.26
N VAL A 4 61.66 5.77 25.01
CA VAL A 4 61.77 7.13 24.45
C VAL A 4 61.56 7.11 22.93
N TYR A 5 62.03 6.06 22.24
CA TYR A 5 61.77 5.87 20.81
C TYR A 5 60.29 5.59 20.50
N SER A 6 59.56 4.92 21.39
CA SER A 6 58.11 4.68 21.23
C SER A 6 57.27 5.96 21.36
N ILE A 7 57.70 6.94 22.17
CA ILE A 7 57.00 8.23 22.33
C ILE A 7 57.29 9.15 21.14
N ILE A 8 58.50 9.09 20.57
CA ILE A 8 58.89 9.88 19.39
C ILE A 8 58.19 9.36 18.12
N ILE A 9 57.98 8.04 17.99
CA ILE A 9 57.22 7.45 16.87
C ILE A 9 55.72 7.74 16.98
N LEU A 10 55.15 7.78 18.19
CA LEU A 10 53.74 8.13 18.39
C LEU A 10 53.47 9.63 18.15
N ALA A 11 54.44 10.51 18.46
CA ALA A 11 54.35 11.95 18.16
C ALA A 11 54.47 12.25 16.65
N ALA A 12 55.25 11.46 15.89
CA ALA A 12 55.37 11.62 14.44
C ALA A 12 54.12 11.19 13.67
N ILE A 13 53.32 10.26 14.20
CA ILE A 13 52.06 9.82 13.58
C ILE A 13 50.93 10.85 13.77
N ILE A 14 50.97 11.66 14.83
CA ILE A 14 49.98 12.72 15.10
C ILE A 14 50.16 13.94 14.17
N TRP A 15 51.35 14.13 13.57
CA TRP A 15 51.61 15.19 12.58
C TRP A 15 51.34 14.80 11.13
N CYS A 16 50.93 13.56 10.87
CA CYS A 16 50.39 13.15 9.57
C CYS A 16 48.85 13.15 9.58
N SER A 17 48.25 14.12 10.28
CA SER A 17 46.88 14.54 9.98
C SER A 17 46.90 15.18 8.60
N CYS A 18 46.66 14.37 7.57
CA CYS A 18 46.23 14.86 6.28
C CYS A 18 44.91 15.60 6.52
N THR A 19 44.98 16.91 6.73
CA THR A 19 43.86 17.78 6.45
C THR A 19 43.63 17.71 4.95
N LYS A 20 42.96 16.64 4.48
CA LYS A 20 41.98 16.80 3.41
C LYS A 20 40.87 17.66 4.00
N GLY A 21 41.23 18.93 4.24
CA GLY A 21 40.26 19.98 4.37
C GLY A 21 39.52 19.91 3.06
N ARG A 22 38.30 19.37 3.11
CA ARG A 22 37.29 19.80 2.19
C ARG A 22 36.94 21.22 2.62
N VAL A 23 37.88 22.13 2.37
CA VAL A 23 37.62 23.55 2.32
C VAL A 23 36.95 23.66 0.98
N ASP A 24 35.63 23.53 0.96
CA ASP A 24 34.86 24.11 -0.13
C ASP A 24 35.24 25.59 -0.07
N PHE A 25 36.27 26.00 -0.81
CA PHE A 25 36.72 27.37 -0.90
C PHE A 25 35.59 28.13 -1.60
N LEU A 26 34.59 28.51 -0.82
CA LEU A 26 33.53 29.41 -1.20
C LEU A 26 34.21 30.75 -1.41
N ASP A 27 34.59 31.01 -2.65
CA ASP A 27 35.10 32.31 -3.05
C ASP A 27 33.93 33.30 -3.03
N ALA A 28 33.73 33.92 -1.88
CA ALA A 28 32.70 34.91 -1.65
C ALA A 28 32.85 36.13 -2.58
N ASN A 29 34.00 36.34 -3.20
CA ASN A 29 34.25 37.45 -4.11
C ASN A 29 33.90 37.13 -5.57
N LYS A 30 33.74 35.85 -5.95
CA LYS A 30 33.26 35.48 -7.30
C LYS A 30 31.90 36.12 -7.60
N ALA A 31 31.72 36.52 -8.86
CA ALA A 31 30.44 37.03 -9.34
C ALA A 31 29.36 35.92 -9.34
N ALA A 32 28.08 36.30 -9.33
CA ALA A 32 27.00 35.36 -9.57
C ALA A 32 27.14 34.72 -10.96
N PRO A 33 26.71 33.46 -11.17
CA PRO A 33 26.79 32.85 -12.49
C PRO A 33 25.92 33.57 -13.52
N ALA A 34 26.24 33.37 -14.80
CA ALA A 34 25.38 33.82 -15.89
C ALA A 34 23.98 33.18 -15.81
N GLN A 35 22.96 33.87 -16.34
CA GLN A 35 21.59 33.34 -16.40
C GLN A 35 21.50 32.13 -17.34
N ILE A 36 20.65 31.16 -16.98
CA ILE A 36 20.15 30.14 -17.91
C ILE A 36 19.33 30.80 -19.03
N THR A 37 19.26 30.14 -20.19
CA THR A 37 18.59 30.67 -21.40
C THR A 37 17.72 29.60 -22.07
N ASN A 38 16.92 29.98 -23.07
CA ASN A 38 16.08 29.06 -23.86
C ASN A 38 15.15 28.19 -23.00
N ILE A 39 14.51 28.79 -22.00
CA ILE A 39 13.61 28.05 -21.13
C ILE A 39 12.34 27.67 -21.91
N LYS A 40 11.98 26.40 -21.87
CA LYS A 40 10.71 25.86 -22.36
C LYS A 40 9.98 25.22 -21.19
N ALA A 41 8.65 25.28 -21.21
CA ALA A 41 7.81 24.73 -20.15
C ALA A 41 6.81 23.72 -20.72
N ASP A 42 7.00 22.44 -20.38
CA ASP A 42 6.08 21.36 -20.69
C ASP A 42 5.09 21.18 -19.54
N GLN A 43 3.82 21.48 -19.79
CA GLN A 43 2.79 21.50 -18.75
C GLN A 43 2.38 20.07 -18.32
N THR A 44 2.34 19.82 -17.01
CA THR A 44 1.96 18.52 -16.42
C THR A 44 0.79 18.69 -15.44
N PRO A 45 0.07 17.61 -15.06
CA PRO A 45 -0.99 17.69 -14.05
C PRO A 45 -0.48 18.28 -12.73
N GLY A 46 -1.00 19.45 -12.33
CA GLY A 46 -0.57 20.15 -11.11
C GLY A 46 0.89 20.61 -11.11
N GLY A 47 1.50 20.76 -12.29
CA GLY A 47 2.94 20.98 -12.43
C GLY A 47 3.38 21.46 -13.81
N ALA A 48 4.69 21.58 -13.98
CA ALA A 48 5.35 21.75 -15.27
C ALA A 48 6.76 21.18 -15.21
N VAL A 49 7.32 20.77 -16.35
CA VAL A 49 8.75 20.46 -16.50
C VAL A 49 9.37 21.57 -17.31
N LEU A 50 10.33 22.27 -16.71
CA LEU A 50 11.13 23.26 -17.41
C LEU A 50 12.34 22.57 -18.04
N THR A 51 12.67 22.93 -19.27
CA THR A 51 13.95 22.59 -19.92
C THR A 51 14.66 23.87 -20.31
N TYR A 52 15.99 23.93 -20.17
CA TYR A 52 16.76 25.16 -20.37
C TYR A 52 18.20 24.88 -20.80
N LYS A 53 18.84 25.88 -21.40
CA LYS A 53 20.26 25.84 -21.72
C LYS A 53 21.09 26.31 -20.52
N ILE A 54 21.97 25.43 -20.06
CA ILE A 54 22.92 25.70 -18.96
C ILE A 54 24.03 26.65 -19.46
N PRO A 55 24.37 27.72 -18.72
CA PRO A 55 25.47 28.60 -19.07
C PRO A 55 26.82 27.89 -18.92
N LEU A 56 27.78 28.22 -19.77
CA LEU A 56 29.15 27.76 -19.64
C LEU A 56 29.87 28.58 -18.56
N ASP A 57 29.57 28.26 -17.30
CA ASP A 57 30.11 28.97 -16.14
C ASP A 57 30.69 27.96 -15.13
N PRO A 58 32.02 27.97 -14.88
CA PRO A 58 32.65 27.12 -13.88
C PRO A 58 32.09 27.33 -12.47
N ASN A 59 31.60 28.53 -12.16
CA ASN A 59 31.04 28.90 -10.87
C ASN A 59 29.60 28.38 -10.67
N LEU A 60 28.90 27.91 -11.70
CA LEU A 60 27.56 27.37 -11.57
C LEU A 60 27.54 26.12 -10.67
N SER A 61 26.67 26.13 -9.67
CA SER A 61 26.42 24.99 -8.77
C SER A 61 25.10 24.30 -9.15
N TYR A 62 24.02 25.06 -9.16
CA TYR A 62 22.67 24.56 -9.44
C TYR A 62 21.77 25.64 -10.04
N VAL A 63 20.67 25.21 -10.64
CA VAL A 63 19.58 26.08 -11.11
C VAL A 63 18.42 25.94 -10.13
N LYS A 64 17.79 27.06 -9.80
CA LYS A 64 16.70 27.15 -8.82
C LYS A 64 15.49 27.83 -9.45
N ALA A 65 14.32 27.22 -9.37
CA ALA A 65 13.05 27.88 -9.67
C ALA A 65 12.32 28.20 -8.36
N VAL A 66 11.77 29.41 -8.25
CA VAL A 66 10.91 29.85 -7.15
C VAL A 66 9.55 30.20 -7.73
N TYR A 67 8.49 29.63 -7.17
CA TYR A 67 7.11 29.78 -7.65
C TYR A 67 6.11 29.70 -6.50
N GLU A 68 5.00 30.38 -6.66
CA GLU A 68 3.88 30.38 -5.71
C GLU A 68 2.88 29.30 -6.12
N ILE A 69 2.47 28.43 -5.19
CA ILE A 69 1.51 27.35 -5.47
C ILE A 69 0.11 27.67 -4.95
N GLN A 70 0.02 28.56 -3.96
CA GLN A 70 -1.18 29.09 -3.32
C GLN A 70 -0.82 30.48 -2.77
N PRO A 71 -1.79 31.40 -2.54
CA PRO A 71 -1.51 32.72 -2.00
C PRO A 71 -0.64 32.66 -0.73
N GLY A 72 0.56 33.25 -0.79
CA GLY A 72 1.56 33.28 0.27
C GLY A 72 2.41 32.00 0.44
N VAL A 73 2.18 30.95 -0.35
CA VAL A 73 2.86 29.66 -0.22
C VAL A 73 3.81 29.44 -1.39
N PHE A 74 5.10 29.64 -1.13
CA PHE A 74 6.16 29.48 -2.11
C PHE A 74 6.83 28.11 -2.06
N ARG A 75 7.28 27.65 -3.23
CA ARG A 75 8.08 26.44 -3.41
C ARG A 75 9.34 26.74 -4.19
N GLU A 76 10.36 25.94 -3.92
CA GLU A 76 11.59 25.90 -4.67
C GLU A 76 11.75 24.54 -5.36
N ALA A 77 12.21 24.56 -6.61
CA ALA A 77 12.73 23.38 -7.29
C ALA A 77 14.20 23.63 -7.63
N LYS A 78 15.06 22.62 -7.42
CA LYS A 78 16.50 22.72 -7.68
C LYS A 78 16.96 21.59 -8.59
N ALA A 79 17.88 21.90 -9.49
CA ALA A 79 18.55 20.97 -10.37
C ALA A 79 20.04 21.28 -10.39
N SER A 80 20.87 20.25 -10.32
CA SER A 80 22.32 20.42 -10.38
C SER A 80 22.78 21.04 -11.70
N ARG A 81 24.01 21.54 -11.76
CA ARG A 81 24.67 21.98 -13.00
C ARG A 81 24.77 20.92 -14.10
N TYR A 82 24.50 19.65 -13.81
CA TYR A 82 24.55 18.53 -14.76
C TYR A 82 23.17 18.18 -15.34
N THR A 83 22.13 18.87 -14.90
CA THR A 83 20.74 18.61 -15.29
C THR A 83 20.14 19.88 -15.89
N ASP A 84 19.61 19.76 -17.09
CA ASP A 84 19.04 20.83 -17.92
C ASP A 84 17.52 20.96 -17.76
N SER A 85 16.95 20.34 -16.71
CA SER A 85 15.53 20.34 -16.45
C SER A 85 15.17 20.50 -14.97
N LEU A 86 14.01 21.12 -14.72
CA LEU A 86 13.42 21.33 -13.40
C LEU A 86 11.96 20.88 -13.39
N LYS A 87 11.60 20.05 -12.41
CA LYS A 87 10.19 19.65 -12.20
C LYS A 87 9.52 20.57 -11.18
N LEU A 88 8.50 21.29 -11.61
CA LEU A 88 7.63 22.09 -10.75
C LEU A 88 6.39 21.26 -10.36
N VAL A 89 5.98 21.33 -9.09
CA VAL A 89 4.89 20.53 -8.55
C VAL A 89 4.08 21.33 -7.51
N GLY A 90 2.81 20.99 -7.37
CA GLY A 90 1.96 21.46 -6.27
C GLY A 90 0.95 22.54 -6.63
N PHE A 91 0.80 22.88 -7.91
CA PHE A 91 -0.26 23.79 -8.35
C PHE A 91 -1.65 23.13 -8.21
N GLY A 92 -2.59 23.83 -7.56
CA GLY A 92 -3.95 23.36 -7.31
C GLY A 92 -4.99 23.73 -8.39
N ASP A 93 -4.56 24.37 -9.46
CA ASP A 93 -5.43 24.90 -10.51
C ASP A 93 -4.77 24.80 -11.90
N THR A 94 -5.36 25.46 -12.90
CA THR A 94 -4.88 25.54 -14.28
C THR A 94 -4.61 26.98 -14.71
N LEU A 95 -4.46 27.89 -13.75
CA LEU A 95 -4.23 29.31 -13.98
C LEU A 95 -2.78 29.55 -14.41
N ALA A 96 -2.51 30.75 -14.93
CA ALA A 96 -1.15 31.17 -15.23
C ALA A 96 -0.40 31.51 -13.94
N HIS A 97 0.78 30.91 -13.74
CA HIS A 97 1.65 31.15 -12.59
C HIS A 97 3.00 31.70 -13.04
N GLU A 98 3.48 32.75 -12.37
CA GLU A 98 4.84 33.25 -12.59
C GLU A 98 5.85 32.36 -11.87
N VAL A 99 6.92 32.00 -12.59
CA VAL A 99 8.05 31.23 -12.05
C VAL A 99 9.33 32.02 -12.30
N LYS A 100 10.12 32.22 -11.25
CA LYS A 100 11.42 32.90 -11.32
C LYS A 100 12.53 31.87 -11.28
N VAL A 101 13.33 31.80 -12.34
CA VAL A 101 14.44 30.85 -12.46
C VAL A 101 15.77 31.56 -12.30
N TYR A 102 16.65 31.00 -11.48
CA TYR A 102 17.93 31.56 -11.07
C TYR A 102 19.05 30.56 -11.35
N SER A 103 20.19 31.05 -11.82
CA SER A 103 21.46 30.32 -11.71
C SER A 103 22.08 30.61 -10.35
N VAL A 104 22.51 29.59 -9.62
CA VAL A 104 23.12 29.73 -8.29
C VAL A 104 24.55 29.22 -8.30
N GLY A 105 25.47 30.08 -7.86
CA GLY A 105 26.89 29.79 -7.84
C GLY A 105 27.29 28.86 -6.68
N THR A 106 28.52 28.33 -6.72
CA THR A 106 29.05 27.55 -5.59
C THR A 106 29.14 28.40 -4.33
N ASN A 107 29.33 29.72 -4.48
CA ASN A 107 29.29 30.71 -3.40
C ASN A 107 27.88 31.20 -3.02
N GLU A 108 26.81 30.49 -3.42
CA GLU A 108 25.39 30.79 -3.16
C GLU A 108 24.87 32.14 -3.70
N LYS A 109 25.68 32.87 -4.48
CA LYS A 109 25.21 34.07 -5.18
C LYS A 109 24.28 33.68 -6.34
N GLN A 110 23.17 34.40 -6.45
CA GLN A 110 22.14 34.16 -7.46
C GLN A 110 22.28 35.15 -8.60
N SER A 111 22.05 34.69 -9.83
CA SER A 111 21.88 35.58 -10.98
C SER A 111 20.63 36.46 -10.81
N ALA A 112 20.44 37.44 -11.70
CA ALA A 112 19.11 38.01 -11.90
C ALA A 112 18.11 36.89 -12.29
N PRO A 113 16.82 36.99 -11.93
CA PRO A 113 15.81 36.00 -12.32
C PRO A 113 15.50 36.07 -13.81
N VAL A 114 15.24 34.91 -14.41
CA VAL A 114 14.48 34.81 -15.65
C VAL A 114 13.04 34.44 -15.27
N ALA A 115 12.10 35.36 -15.47
CA ALA A 115 10.69 35.13 -15.20
C ALA A 115 10.04 34.45 -16.41
N ILE A 116 9.27 33.40 -16.15
CA ILE A 116 8.46 32.70 -17.14
C ILE A 116 7.06 32.47 -16.59
N THR A 117 6.11 32.16 -17.47
CA THR A 117 4.75 31.78 -17.09
C THR A 117 4.55 30.29 -17.33
N VAL A 118 3.92 29.60 -16.38
CA VAL A 118 3.49 28.20 -16.52
C VAL A 118 1.98 28.09 -16.35
N ASN A 119 1.38 27.17 -17.09
CA ASN A 119 -0.07 26.92 -17.11
C ASN A 119 -0.29 25.42 -16.87
N PRO A 120 -0.25 24.97 -15.60
CA PRO A 120 -0.35 23.57 -15.26
C PRO A 120 -1.64 22.95 -15.79
N LYS A 121 -1.58 21.65 -16.11
CA LYS A 121 -2.79 20.88 -16.47
C LYS A 121 -3.61 20.60 -15.21
N THR A 122 -4.87 20.21 -15.40
CA THR A 122 -5.80 19.87 -14.31
C THR A 122 -5.10 18.99 -13.26
N PRO A 123 -5.05 19.41 -11.99
CA PRO A 123 -4.31 18.67 -10.97
C PRO A 123 -4.98 17.33 -10.64
N PRO A 124 -4.20 16.32 -10.23
CA PRO A 124 -4.71 14.99 -9.92
C PRO A 124 -5.86 14.98 -8.91
N VAL A 125 -5.84 15.87 -7.90
CA VAL A 125 -6.95 15.97 -6.92
C VAL A 125 -8.31 16.24 -7.59
N LYS A 126 -8.34 16.97 -8.71
CA LYS A 126 -9.57 17.28 -9.46
C LYS A 126 -9.91 16.21 -10.50
N SER A 127 -8.91 15.68 -11.21
CA SER A 127 -9.15 14.67 -12.26
C SER A 127 -9.57 13.32 -11.66
N VAL A 128 -8.93 12.89 -10.57
CA VAL A 128 -9.26 11.63 -9.88
C VAL A 128 -10.63 11.70 -9.23
N PHE A 129 -10.99 12.84 -8.62
CA PHE A 129 -12.29 13.03 -7.98
C PHE A 129 -13.46 12.78 -8.94
N LYS A 130 -13.35 13.16 -10.21
CA LYS A 130 -14.37 12.90 -11.24
C LYS A 130 -14.61 11.42 -11.55
N THR A 131 -13.68 10.55 -11.13
CA THR A 131 -13.77 9.10 -11.36
C THR A 131 -14.25 8.34 -10.13
N VAL A 132 -14.48 9.04 -9.02
CA VAL A 132 -14.86 8.43 -7.75
C VAL A 132 -16.26 7.80 -7.87
N ILE A 133 -16.34 6.54 -7.46
CA ILE A 133 -17.60 5.86 -7.17
C ILE A 133 -17.63 5.60 -5.67
N PHE A 134 -18.58 6.23 -4.98
CA PHE A 134 -18.77 6.08 -3.55
C PHE A 134 -20.05 5.30 -3.28
N ALA A 135 -19.94 4.16 -2.61
CA ALA A 135 -21.03 3.21 -2.49
C ALA A 135 -21.08 2.53 -1.11
N ALA A 136 -22.24 1.98 -0.76
CA ALA A 136 -22.39 1.13 0.40
C ALA A 136 -21.63 -0.20 0.22
N ALA A 137 -21.00 -0.66 1.29
CA ALA A 137 -20.26 -1.92 1.35
C ALA A 137 -20.61 -2.70 2.63
N PHE A 138 -20.16 -3.95 2.72
CA PHE A 138 -20.30 -4.76 3.94
C PHE A 138 -19.53 -4.13 5.11
N GLY A 139 -20.26 -3.87 6.19
CA GLY A 139 -19.75 -3.22 7.39
C GLY A 139 -19.35 -1.76 7.19
N GLY A 140 -19.65 -1.13 6.05
CA GLY A 140 -19.40 0.30 5.85
C GLY A 140 -19.57 0.81 4.41
N VAL A 141 -18.55 1.50 3.90
CA VAL A 141 -18.59 2.18 2.59
C VAL A 141 -17.33 1.93 1.79
N SER A 142 -17.44 1.91 0.47
CA SER A 142 -16.33 1.69 -0.46
C SER A 142 -16.15 2.85 -1.44
N VAL A 143 -14.90 3.13 -1.79
CA VAL A 143 -14.50 4.16 -2.75
C VAL A 143 -13.65 3.53 -3.85
N SER A 144 -14.15 3.59 -5.09
CA SER A 144 -13.38 3.23 -6.28
C SER A 144 -12.90 4.48 -7.02
N PHE A 145 -11.68 4.47 -7.57
CA PHE A 145 -11.09 5.61 -8.28
C PHE A 145 -10.10 5.20 -9.37
N LYS A 146 -9.76 6.14 -10.27
CA LYS A 146 -8.69 6.02 -11.27
C LYS A 146 -7.71 7.21 -11.16
N ASN A 147 -6.44 6.93 -10.94
CA ASN A 147 -5.32 7.86 -10.77
C ASN A 147 -4.19 7.54 -11.78
N PRO A 148 -4.39 7.83 -13.08
CA PRO A 148 -3.43 7.48 -14.15
C PRO A 148 -2.05 8.11 -13.94
N ASP A 149 -1.97 9.25 -13.26
CA ASP A 149 -0.72 9.99 -13.02
C ASP A 149 0.10 9.43 -11.85
N LYS A 150 -0.40 8.41 -11.14
CA LYS A 150 0.21 7.87 -9.91
C LYS A 150 0.54 8.96 -8.89
N ALA A 151 -0.31 9.97 -8.79
CA ALA A 151 -0.11 11.07 -7.85
C ALA A 151 -0.33 10.59 -6.41
N ASP A 152 0.47 11.08 -5.47
CA ASP A 152 0.26 10.81 -4.05
C ASP A 152 -0.96 11.57 -3.54
N LEU A 153 -2.04 10.84 -3.29
CA LEU A 153 -3.34 11.39 -2.90
C LEU A 153 -3.79 10.85 -1.54
N SER A 154 -4.54 11.68 -0.83
CA SER A 154 -5.29 11.30 0.36
C SER A 154 -6.78 11.36 0.05
N ILE A 155 -7.48 10.24 0.17
CA ILE A 155 -8.94 10.15 0.07
C ILE A 155 -9.50 10.21 1.48
N VAL A 156 -10.17 11.31 1.81
CA VAL A 156 -10.72 11.56 3.15
C VAL A 156 -12.20 11.23 3.16
N ILE A 157 -12.62 10.36 4.07
CA ILE A 157 -14.01 9.96 4.24
C ILE A 157 -14.49 10.46 5.60
N MET A 158 -15.63 11.12 5.59
CA MET A 158 -16.28 11.68 6.76
C MET A 158 -17.70 11.12 6.90
N ARG A 159 -18.20 11.13 8.13
CA ARG A 159 -19.58 10.78 8.48
C ARG A 159 -20.20 11.91 9.29
N ASP A 160 -21.49 12.17 9.06
CA ASP A 160 -22.27 13.01 9.96
C ASP A 160 -22.58 12.23 11.24
N THR A 161 -21.99 12.66 12.34
CA THR A 161 -22.10 11.96 13.63
C THR A 161 -23.37 12.31 14.40
N THR A 162 -24.04 13.41 14.05
CA THR A 162 -25.18 13.94 14.81
C THR A 162 -26.46 14.08 13.98
N GLY A 163 -26.38 13.95 12.65
CA GLY A 163 -27.48 14.22 11.73
C GLY A 163 -27.64 15.71 11.37
N ASN A 164 -26.87 16.58 12.02
CA ASN A 164 -26.91 18.04 11.86
C ASN A 164 -25.67 18.57 11.09
N ASN A 165 -25.15 17.79 10.14
CA ASN A 165 -23.94 18.10 9.36
C ASN A 165 -22.68 18.27 10.23
N ALA A 166 -22.58 17.52 11.33
CA ALA A 166 -21.37 17.46 12.16
C ALA A 166 -20.42 16.37 11.62
N TRP A 167 -19.60 16.77 10.64
CA TRP A 167 -18.71 15.87 9.92
C TRP A 167 -17.47 15.48 10.75
N ALA A 168 -17.33 14.19 11.04
CA ALA A 168 -16.12 13.62 11.62
C ALA A 168 -15.40 12.78 10.56
N ILE A 169 -14.07 12.90 10.50
CA ILE A 169 -13.24 12.02 9.66
C ILE A 169 -13.29 10.61 10.28
N ILE A 170 -13.79 9.65 9.50
CA ILE A 170 -13.84 8.25 9.92
C ILE A 170 -12.68 7.44 9.34
N ASN A 171 -12.12 7.88 8.19
CA ASN A 171 -10.96 7.25 7.60
C ASN A 171 -10.24 8.18 6.63
N THR A 172 -8.94 7.94 6.41
CA THR A 172 -8.16 8.58 5.36
C THR A 172 -7.24 7.55 4.72
N PHE A 173 -7.42 7.33 3.42
CA PHE A 173 -6.54 6.46 2.65
C PHE A 173 -5.44 7.27 1.96
N TYR A 174 -4.22 6.77 2.00
CA TYR A 174 -3.07 7.33 1.28
C TYR A 174 -2.70 6.39 0.14
N THR A 175 -2.65 6.89 -1.09
CA THR A 175 -2.40 6.03 -2.26
C THR A 175 -1.82 6.79 -3.44
N ALA A 176 -0.96 6.09 -4.19
CA ALA A 176 -0.46 6.46 -5.51
C ALA A 176 -0.82 5.40 -6.58
N ALA A 177 -1.72 4.46 -6.24
CA ALA A 177 -2.11 3.38 -7.13
C ALA A 177 -2.87 3.91 -8.37
N ILE A 178 -2.69 3.28 -9.53
CA ILE A 178 -3.35 3.68 -10.80
C ILE A 178 -4.87 3.58 -10.69
N SER A 179 -5.36 2.62 -9.93
CA SER A 179 -6.76 2.47 -9.56
C SER A 179 -6.84 1.70 -8.25
N GLY A 180 -7.98 1.77 -7.58
CA GLY A 180 -8.21 1.00 -6.36
C GLY A 180 -9.67 1.03 -5.96
N ASN A 181 -10.04 0.08 -5.10
CA ASN A 181 -11.31 0.04 -4.38
C ASN A 181 -11.00 -0.10 -2.89
N LEU A 182 -11.28 0.93 -2.11
CA LEU A 182 -10.89 1.05 -0.71
C LEU A 182 -12.14 1.09 0.17
N SER A 183 -12.16 0.32 1.26
CA SER A 183 -13.34 0.19 2.12
C SER A 183 -13.09 0.68 3.54
N THR A 184 -13.98 1.53 4.04
CA THR A 184 -14.06 1.88 5.47
C THR A 184 -15.13 1.01 6.12
N ARG A 185 -14.78 0.38 7.25
CA ARG A 185 -15.60 -0.64 7.91
C ARG A 185 -15.93 -0.25 9.36
N GLY A 186 -16.67 -1.10 10.06
CA GLY A 186 -17.08 -0.88 11.45
C GLY A 186 -18.27 0.07 11.60
N LEU A 187 -19.10 0.17 10.57
CA LEU A 187 -20.29 1.02 10.54
C LEU A 187 -21.56 0.17 10.60
N ASP A 188 -22.56 0.67 11.32
CA ASP A 188 -23.87 0.04 11.45
C ASP A 188 -24.62 0.02 10.11
N SER A 189 -25.48 -1.00 9.94
CA SER A 189 -26.34 -1.16 8.75
C SER A 189 -27.59 -0.29 8.82
N VAL A 190 -27.40 1.02 8.95
CA VAL A 190 -28.47 2.03 8.98
C VAL A 190 -28.15 3.17 8.01
N PRO A 191 -29.15 3.89 7.47
CA PRO A 191 -28.90 5.06 6.62
C PRO A 191 -28.08 6.12 7.36
N GLN A 192 -26.95 6.52 6.77
CA GLN A 192 -26.03 7.50 7.32
C GLN A 192 -25.55 8.46 6.22
N LYS A 193 -25.30 9.72 6.58
CA LYS A 193 -24.71 10.70 5.67
C LYS A 193 -23.19 10.60 5.71
N PHE A 194 -22.60 10.53 4.53
CA PHE A 194 -21.17 10.50 4.32
C PHE A 194 -20.73 11.66 3.44
N ALA A 195 -19.47 12.06 3.62
CA ALA A 195 -18.81 13.03 2.78
C ALA A 195 -17.42 12.53 2.37
N LEU A 196 -17.00 12.86 1.15
CA LEU A 196 -15.73 12.44 0.59
C LEU A 196 -15.07 13.59 -0.17
N PHE A 197 -13.78 13.82 0.09
CA PHE A 197 -12.96 14.68 -0.75
C PHE A 197 -11.55 14.10 -0.90
N ILE A 198 -10.88 14.49 -1.98
CA ILE A 198 -9.50 14.12 -2.26
C ILE A 198 -8.61 15.32 -1.99
N ARG A 199 -7.44 15.10 -1.38
CA ARG A 199 -6.40 16.11 -1.22
C ARG A 199 -5.03 15.56 -1.57
N ASP A 200 -4.10 16.46 -1.86
CA ASP A 200 -2.68 16.11 -2.04
C ASP A 200 -1.83 16.55 -0.85
N ARG A 201 -0.51 16.32 -0.96
CA ARG A 201 0.49 16.72 0.04
C ARG A 201 0.67 18.24 0.18
N TRP A 202 0.19 19.02 -0.79
CA TRP A 202 0.22 20.48 -0.79
C TRP A 202 -1.09 21.09 -0.29
N ASN A 203 -2.00 20.25 0.21
CA ASN A 203 -3.31 20.64 0.71
C ASN A 203 -4.21 21.25 -0.38
N ASN A 204 -3.93 20.99 -1.67
CA ASN A 204 -4.93 21.21 -2.71
C ASN A 204 -6.05 20.18 -2.50
N LYS A 205 -7.30 20.61 -2.64
CA LYS A 205 -8.48 19.78 -2.40
C LYS A 205 -9.38 19.75 -3.62
N SER A 206 -10.06 18.62 -3.81
CA SER A 206 -11.26 18.55 -4.65
C SER A 206 -12.43 19.25 -3.98
N ASP A 207 -13.57 19.29 -4.68
CA ASP A 207 -14.85 19.50 -4.04
C ASP A 207 -15.20 18.30 -3.12
N THR A 208 -16.31 18.40 -2.38
CA THR A 208 -16.79 17.35 -1.48
C THR A 208 -18.03 16.67 -2.06
N LEU A 209 -17.96 15.35 -2.22
CA LEU A 209 -19.10 14.51 -2.53
C LEU A 209 -19.87 14.21 -1.24
N TYR A 210 -21.18 14.39 -1.24
CA TYR A 210 -22.06 14.06 -0.11
C TYR A 210 -23.07 13.00 -0.54
N GLU A 211 -23.18 11.92 0.23
CA GLU A 211 -24.06 10.79 -0.10
C GLU A 211 -24.74 10.25 1.16
N THR A 212 -25.99 9.79 1.03
CA THR A 212 -26.64 9.00 2.09
C THR A 212 -26.58 7.53 1.72
N LEU A 213 -25.78 6.76 2.46
CA LEU A 213 -25.54 5.35 2.18
C LEU A 213 -26.01 4.50 3.37
N THR A 214 -26.47 3.29 3.08
CA THR A 214 -26.81 2.29 4.09
C THR A 214 -25.81 1.15 3.96
N PRO A 215 -24.80 1.06 4.85
CA PRO A 215 -23.88 -0.07 4.87
C PRO A 215 -24.61 -1.41 4.91
N LYS A 216 -24.07 -2.42 4.24
CA LYS A 216 -24.61 -3.79 4.34
C LYS A 216 -24.17 -4.39 5.67
N TYR A 217 -25.06 -5.12 6.34
CA TYR A 217 -24.73 -5.79 7.59
C TYR A 217 -23.55 -6.75 7.42
N GLU A 218 -22.55 -6.65 8.30
CA GLU A 218 -21.39 -7.55 8.35
C GLU A 218 -21.11 -7.92 9.80
N SER A 219 -20.89 -9.20 10.04
CA SER A 219 -20.40 -9.72 11.32
C SER A 219 -19.40 -10.85 11.07
N GLN A 220 -18.49 -11.09 12.01
CA GLN A 220 -17.65 -12.28 11.96
C GLN A 220 -18.52 -13.51 12.18
N ILE A 221 -18.38 -14.53 11.35
CA ILE A 221 -19.09 -15.78 11.53
C ILE A 221 -18.48 -16.50 12.71
N THR A 222 -19.30 -16.83 13.70
CA THR A 222 -18.87 -17.48 14.92
C THR A 222 -18.32 -18.88 14.60
N LYS A 223 -17.19 -19.23 15.20
CA LYS A 223 -16.43 -20.46 14.90
C LYS A 223 -16.96 -21.70 15.63
N ASP A 224 -17.77 -21.48 16.66
CA ASP A 224 -18.44 -22.52 17.46
C ASP A 224 -19.40 -23.39 16.63
N THR A 225 -19.82 -22.92 15.45
CA THR A 225 -20.67 -23.70 14.53
C THR A 225 -19.89 -24.44 13.45
N TRP A 226 -18.57 -24.27 13.39
CA TRP A 226 -17.77 -24.81 12.29
C TRP A 226 -17.35 -26.25 12.56
N ASN A 227 -17.41 -27.08 11.54
CA ASN A 227 -17.08 -28.50 11.63
C ASN A 227 -16.28 -28.94 10.42
N ALA A 228 -15.30 -29.82 10.64
CA ALA A 228 -14.64 -30.52 9.55
C ALA A 228 -15.66 -31.35 8.75
N LEU A 229 -15.54 -31.35 7.43
CA LEU A 229 -16.28 -32.23 6.55
C LEU A 229 -15.28 -32.99 5.69
N VAL A 230 -15.07 -34.28 5.96
CA VAL A 230 -14.13 -35.09 5.19
C VAL A 230 -14.89 -35.75 4.03
N LEU A 231 -14.60 -35.32 2.80
CA LEU A 231 -15.11 -35.95 1.59
C LEU A 231 -14.07 -36.90 0.97
N PRO A 232 -14.46 -37.91 0.18
CA PRO A 232 -13.55 -38.96 -0.30
C PRO A 232 -12.30 -38.49 -1.05
N THR A 233 -12.36 -37.30 -1.66
CA THR A 233 -11.25 -36.73 -2.43
C THR A 233 -10.41 -35.73 -1.65
N ASP A 234 -10.79 -35.40 -0.41
CA ASP A 234 -10.09 -34.40 0.41
C ASP A 234 -8.76 -34.96 0.94
N GLN A 235 -7.80 -34.06 1.14
CA GLN A 235 -6.53 -34.37 1.78
C GLN A 235 -6.74 -34.60 3.28
N THR A 236 -6.44 -35.82 3.75
CA THR A 236 -6.64 -36.21 5.15
C THR A 236 -5.34 -36.50 5.91
N ALA A 237 -4.24 -36.79 5.23
CA ALA A 237 -2.97 -37.04 5.91
C ALA A 237 -2.40 -35.75 6.49
N ILE A 238 -2.09 -35.77 7.79
CA ILE A 238 -1.55 -34.65 8.58
C ILE A 238 -0.09 -34.90 8.98
N ALA A 239 0.66 -33.84 9.24
CA ALA A 239 2.08 -33.93 9.62
C ALA A 239 2.33 -34.58 11.00
N GLY A 240 1.30 -34.63 11.84
CA GLY A 240 1.34 -35.15 13.19
C GLY A 240 -0.03 -35.02 13.86
N PRO A 241 -0.26 -35.70 14.99
CA PRO A 241 -1.58 -35.84 15.60
C PRO A 241 -2.20 -34.54 16.13
N TRP A 242 -1.39 -33.48 16.26
CA TRP A 242 -1.80 -32.17 16.78
C TRP A 242 -2.15 -31.15 15.70
N TYR A 243 -1.96 -31.48 14.41
CA TYR A 243 -2.08 -30.51 13.31
C TYR A 243 -3.38 -30.64 12.51
N ASN A 244 -4.47 -30.85 13.24
CA ASN A 244 -5.78 -31.14 12.66
C ASN A 244 -6.39 -29.92 11.97
N ILE A 245 -7.40 -30.15 11.13
CA ILE A 245 -8.05 -29.10 10.35
C ILE A 245 -8.76 -28.07 11.25
N GLU A 246 -9.26 -28.51 12.41
CA GLU A 246 -9.96 -27.69 13.40
C GLU A 246 -9.11 -26.56 13.97
N ASN A 247 -7.78 -26.70 13.93
CA ASN A 247 -6.87 -25.65 14.36
C ASN A 247 -6.98 -24.38 13.52
N MET A 248 -7.57 -24.44 12.32
CA MET A 248 -7.84 -23.24 11.52
C MET A 248 -9.04 -22.42 12.03
N TRP A 249 -9.72 -22.87 13.08
CA TRP A 249 -10.79 -22.09 13.71
C TRP A 249 -10.84 -22.26 15.23
N ASP A 250 -9.68 -22.47 15.85
CA ASP A 250 -9.56 -22.71 17.30
C ASP A 250 -9.51 -21.42 18.13
N GLY A 251 -9.42 -20.25 17.50
CA GLY A 251 -9.35 -18.96 18.17
C GLY A 251 -7.92 -18.52 18.52
N VAL A 252 -6.89 -19.11 17.91
CA VAL A 252 -5.47 -18.75 18.11
C VAL A 252 -4.85 -18.18 16.82
N PRO A 253 -5.14 -16.91 16.46
CA PRO A 253 -4.58 -16.29 15.27
C PRO A 253 -3.04 -16.25 15.30
N GLY A 254 -2.42 -16.66 14.20
CA GLY A 254 -0.96 -16.71 14.07
C GLY A 254 -0.32 -18.00 14.58
N GLY A 255 -1.08 -18.85 15.26
CA GLY A 255 -0.70 -20.23 15.59
C GLY A 255 0.29 -20.38 16.76
N GLY A 256 0.94 -21.54 16.79
CA GLY A 256 1.83 -22.00 17.85
C GLY A 256 1.98 -23.52 17.77
N THR A 257 2.83 -24.14 18.59
CA THR A 257 2.98 -25.60 18.60
C THR A 257 1.63 -26.27 18.90
N GLY A 258 1.07 -26.96 17.90
CA GLY A 258 -0.23 -27.65 18.01
C GLY A 258 -1.46 -26.80 17.67
N ASN A 259 -1.31 -25.50 17.35
CA ASN A 259 -2.41 -24.58 17.00
C ASN A 259 -2.29 -24.13 15.53
N ILE A 260 -1.96 -25.08 14.64
CA ILE A 260 -1.92 -24.86 13.18
C ILE A 260 -2.48 -26.10 12.48
N TYR A 261 -3.11 -25.93 11.34
CA TYR A 261 -3.31 -27.03 10.41
C TYR A 261 -2.03 -27.26 9.62
N ALA A 262 -1.59 -28.52 9.52
CA ALA A 262 -0.46 -28.91 8.70
C ALA A 262 -0.74 -30.27 8.04
N SER A 263 -0.90 -30.27 6.71
CA SER A 263 -0.98 -31.53 5.97
C SER A 263 0.35 -32.28 6.00
N SER A 264 0.34 -33.56 5.62
CA SER A 264 1.55 -34.38 5.59
C SER A 264 2.63 -33.75 4.68
N ASN A 265 3.90 -33.90 5.08
CA ASN A 265 5.04 -33.56 4.23
C ASN A 265 5.07 -34.36 2.91
N ALA A 266 4.38 -35.51 2.87
CA ALA A 266 4.26 -36.36 1.70
C ALA A 266 3.02 -36.04 0.82
N SER A 267 2.22 -35.03 1.18
CA SER A 267 1.08 -34.60 0.35
C SER A 267 1.55 -34.00 -0.97
N HIS A 268 0.62 -33.83 -1.91
CA HIS A 268 0.91 -33.22 -3.22
C HIS A 268 0.03 -31.99 -3.45
N LEU A 269 0.47 -31.10 -4.33
CA LEU A 269 -0.33 -29.98 -4.81
C LEU A 269 -0.86 -30.29 -6.24
N PRO A 270 -2.07 -29.83 -6.60
CA PRO A 270 -3.02 -29.16 -5.72
C PRO A 270 -3.64 -30.13 -4.69
N GLN A 271 -4.01 -29.60 -3.52
CA GLN A 271 -4.79 -30.34 -2.52
C GLN A 271 -5.93 -29.49 -1.98
N TRP A 272 -6.94 -30.14 -1.42
CA TRP A 272 -8.10 -29.47 -0.87
C TRP A 272 -8.63 -30.14 0.39
N PHE A 273 -9.37 -29.36 1.17
CA PHE A 273 -10.09 -29.79 2.35
C PHE A 273 -11.43 -29.04 2.45
N THR A 274 -12.38 -29.63 3.15
CA THR A 274 -13.75 -29.11 3.24
C THR A 274 -14.18 -28.92 4.69
N PHE A 275 -14.98 -27.87 4.94
CA PHE A 275 -15.58 -27.61 6.26
C PHE A 275 -16.98 -27.00 6.12
N ASP A 276 -17.81 -27.25 7.12
CA ASP A 276 -19.16 -26.72 7.27
C ASP A 276 -19.11 -25.50 8.21
N LEU A 277 -19.64 -24.35 7.79
CA LEU A 277 -19.80 -23.18 8.66
C LEU A 277 -20.92 -23.37 9.71
N GLY A 278 -21.74 -24.41 9.57
CA GLY A 278 -22.92 -24.70 10.40
C GLY A 278 -24.13 -23.81 10.09
N LYS A 279 -23.93 -22.75 9.32
CA LYS A 279 -24.94 -21.76 8.93
C LYS A 279 -24.79 -21.41 7.46
N LYS A 280 -25.90 -21.05 6.81
CA LYS A 280 -25.87 -20.47 5.46
C LYS A 280 -25.52 -18.99 5.57
N VAL A 281 -24.46 -18.56 4.88
CA VAL A 281 -23.87 -17.23 5.04
C VAL A 281 -23.69 -16.56 3.68
N LEU A 282 -24.14 -15.31 3.57
CA LEU A 282 -23.73 -14.40 2.52
C LEU A 282 -22.35 -13.82 2.90
N LEU A 283 -21.28 -14.37 2.34
CA LEU A 283 -19.92 -14.01 2.68
C LEU A 283 -19.54 -12.63 2.10
N SER A 284 -18.81 -11.83 2.88
CA SER A 284 -18.34 -10.51 2.49
C SER A 284 -16.82 -10.43 2.31
N ARG A 285 -16.07 -11.14 3.16
CA ARG A 285 -14.60 -11.26 3.13
C ARG A 285 -14.14 -12.39 4.03
N PHE A 286 -12.85 -12.69 3.97
CA PHE A 286 -12.21 -13.60 4.91
C PHE A 286 -10.76 -13.21 5.19
N LYS A 287 -10.20 -13.79 6.24
CA LYS A 287 -8.80 -13.67 6.60
C LYS A 287 -8.14 -15.04 6.66
N MET A 288 -6.88 -15.07 6.24
CA MET A 288 -5.96 -16.18 6.48
C MET A 288 -4.81 -15.68 7.34
N PHE A 289 -4.52 -16.37 8.43
CA PHE A 289 -3.37 -16.12 9.27
C PHE A 289 -2.32 -17.18 8.98
N THR A 290 -1.07 -16.75 8.90
CA THR A 290 0.08 -17.63 8.71
C THR A 290 0.86 -17.77 10.02
N GLU A 291 1.45 -18.94 10.23
CA GLU A 291 2.38 -19.16 11.34
C GLU A 291 3.62 -18.26 11.17
N GLY A 292 3.98 -17.53 12.21
CA GLY A 292 4.89 -16.39 12.12
C GLY A 292 6.38 -16.75 12.02
N TYR A 293 6.77 -17.91 12.55
CA TYR A 293 8.16 -18.29 12.76
C TYR A 293 8.74 -19.11 11.60
N ASP A 294 8.15 -20.24 11.25
CA ASP A 294 8.69 -21.18 10.25
C ASP A 294 7.98 -21.09 8.90
N HIS A 295 6.78 -20.52 8.84
CA HIS A 295 5.98 -20.56 7.61
C HIS A 295 5.65 -19.19 7.01
N CYS A 296 5.80 -18.07 7.72
CA CYS A 296 5.50 -16.74 7.16
C CYS A 296 6.28 -16.46 5.86
N TYR A 297 5.57 -16.47 4.71
CA TYR A 297 6.09 -16.30 3.35
C TYR A 297 7.23 -17.25 2.95
N THR A 298 7.23 -18.47 3.48
CA THR A 298 8.23 -19.50 3.19
C THR A 298 7.65 -20.90 3.36
N GLY A 299 8.37 -21.92 2.88
CA GLY A 299 8.01 -23.32 3.10
C GLY A 299 6.56 -23.63 2.70
N SER A 300 5.82 -24.18 3.65
CA SER A 300 4.46 -24.69 3.49
C SER A 300 3.34 -23.65 3.57
N ALA A 301 3.66 -22.36 3.74
CA ALA A 301 2.61 -21.33 3.70
C ALA A 301 1.96 -21.24 2.32
N VAL A 302 0.64 -21.07 2.33
CA VAL A 302 -0.16 -20.94 1.12
C VAL A 302 0.27 -19.70 0.33
N LYS A 303 0.50 -19.87 -0.98
CA LYS A 303 0.84 -18.79 -1.91
C LYS A 303 -0.28 -18.54 -2.92
N ILE A 304 -0.84 -19.59 -3.52
CA ILE A 304 -1.96 -19.49 -4.46
C ILE A 304 -3.03 -20.51 -4.08
N PHE A 305 -4.28 -20.07 -4.00
CA PHE A 305 -5.40 -20.94 -3.65
C PHE A 305 -6.71 -20.48 -4.29
N GLU A 306 -7.69 -21.38 -4.30
CA GLU A 306 -9.06 -21.15 -4.72
C GLU A 306 -9.99 -21.46 -3.54
N LEU A 307 -11.05 -20.67 -3.40
CA LEU A 307 -12.10 -20.92 -2.41
C LEU A 307 -13.41 -21.23 -3.13
N TYR A 308 -14.04 -22.33 -2.75
CA TYR A 308 -15.32 -22.78 -3.29
C TYR A 308 -16.39 -22.83 -2.21
N GLY A 309 -17.64 -22.66 -2.63
CA GLY A 309 -18.81 -22.73 -1.76
C GLY A 309 -19.90 -23.66 -2.30
N SER A 310 -20.65 -24.26 -1.37
CA SER A 310 -21.81 -25.10 -1.69
C SER A 310 -22.88 -25.01 -0.60
N ASN A 311 -24.11 -25.38 -0.96
CA ASN A 311 -25.20 -25.67 -0.02
C ASN A 311 -25.57 -27.17 0.03
N SER A 312 -24.98 -27.97 -0.85
CA SER A 312 -25.28 -29.39 -1.03
C SER A 312 -24.07 -30.07 -1.67
N PRO A 313 -22.95 -30.25 -0.94
CA PRO A 313 -21.71 -30.75 -1.52
C PRO A 313 -21.90 -32.16 -2.11
N ASP A 314 -21.11 -32.47 -3.14
CA ASP A 314 -21.08 -33.83 -3.71
C ASP A 314 -20.48 -34.80 -2.68
N THR A 315 -21.28 -35.75 -2.21
CA THR A 315 -20.90 -36.69 -1.14
C THR A 315 -19.80 -37.68 -1.56
N ASP A 316 -19.62 -37.87 -2.85
CA ASP A 316 -18.53 -38.65 -3.44
C ASP A 316 -17.21 -37.86 -3.56
N GLY A 317 -17.22 -36.58 -3.16
CA GLY A 317 -16.06 -35.68 -3.27
C GLY A 317 -15.91 -35.02 -4.64
N GLY A 318 -16.92 -35.12 -5.51
CA GLY A 318 -16.98 -34.44 -6.80
C GLY A 318 -16.95 -32.91 -6.71
N TRP A 319 -16.94 -32.26 -7.88
CA TRP A 319 -16.83 -30.80 -8.05
C TRP A 319 -18.07 -30.15 -8.67
N THR A 320 -19.10 -30.94 -9.01
CA THR A 320 -20.28 -30.49 -9.77
C THR A 320 -21.17 -29.53 -8.99
N LYS A 321 -21.28 -29.71 -7.67
CA LYS A 321 -22.09 -28.87 -6.78
C LYS A 321 -21.27 -27.82 -6.04
N TRP A 322 -20.11 -27.44 -6.59
CA TRP A 322 -19.24 -26.42 -6.04
C TRP A 322 -19.19 -25.19 -6.94
N GLN A 323 -19.42 -24.03 -6.36
CA GLN A 323 -19.24 -22.74 -7.03
C GLN A 323 -17.90 -22.15 -6.62
N LEU A 324 -17.08 -21.73 -7.59
CA LEU A 324 -15.88 -20.93 -7.32
C LEU A 324 -16.31 -19.56 -6.76
N LEU A 325 -15.84 -19.23 -5.56
CA LEU A 325 -16.06 -17.94 -4.92
C LEU A 325 -14.94 -16.94 -5.26
N GLY A 326 -13.72 -17.45 -5.45
CA GLY A 326 -12.59 -16.63 -5.89
C GLY A 326 -11.28 -17.42 -5.98
N ALA A 327 -10.34 -16.85 -6.73
CA ALA A 327 -8.96 -17.31 -6.83
C ALA A 327 -8.02 -16.22 -6.29
N TYR A 328 -7.10 -16.61 -5.42
CA TYR A 328 -6.36 -15.69 -4.58
C TYR A 328 -4.87 -15.99 -4.59
N HIS A 329 -4.09 -14.95 -4.36
CA HIS A 329 -2.66 -15.04 -4.07
C HIS A 329 -2.39 -14.39 -2.72
N SER A 330 -1.57 -15.03 -1.88
CA SER A 330 -1.02 -14.40 -0.68
C SER A 330 -0.12 -13.24 -1.12
N PHE A 331 -0.34 -12.08 -0.48
CA PHE A 331 0.36 -10.85 -0.80
C PHE A 331 1.46 -10.62 0.22
N LYS A 332 2.71 -10.50 -0.24
CA LYS A 332 3.88 -10.18 0.59
C LYS A 332 4.20 -8.68 0.47
N PRO A 333 3.94 -7.85 1.50
CA PRO A 333 4.12 -6.40 1.43
C PRO A 333 5.50 -5.94 0.96
N SER A 334 6.57 -6.57 1.46
CA SER A 334 7.94 -6.14 1.16
C SER A 334 8.39 -6.46 -0.27
N GLY A 335 7.74 -7.42 -0.95
CA GLY A 335 8.18 -7.92 -2.25
C GLY A 335 9.60 -8.55 -2.25
N LEU A 336 10.22 -8.75 -1.07
CA LEU A 336 11.56 -9.31 -0.98
C LEU A 336 11.60 -10.76 -1.49
N PRO A 337 12.78 -11.26 -1.94
CA PRO A 337 12.94 -12.65 -2.37
C PRO A 337 12.52 -13.67 -1.31
N LEU A 338 12.27 -14.91 -1.76
CA LEU A 338 11.99 -16.06 -0.88
C LEU A 338 13.13 -16.24 0.14
N GLY A 339 12.77 -16.58 1.39
CA GLY A 339 13.72 -16.73 2.50
C GLY A 339 14.06 -15.42 3.23
N GLN A 340 13.59 -14.27 2.76
CA GLN A 340 13.71 -12.99 3.47
C GLN A 340 12.33 -12.46 3.86
N ARG A 341 12.21 -11.88 5.05
CA ARG A 341 10.98 -11.21 5.49
C ARG A 341 11.32 -10.02 6.39
N THR A 342 10.45 -9.03 6.36
CA THR A 342 10.51 -7.83 7.21
C THR A 342 9.58 -7.96 8.41
N ALA A 343 9.70 -7.06 9.38
CA ALA A 343 8.73 -6.96 10.46
C ALA A 343 7.32 -6.60 9.95
N GLU A 344 7.22 -5.86 8.85
CA GLU A 344 5.95 -5.53 8.19
C GLU A 344 5.27 -6.78 7.62
N ASP A 345 6.03 -7.66 6.98
CA ASP A 345 5.52 -8.93 6.45
C ASP A 345 4.91 -9.79 7.58
N ILE A 346 5.65 -9.97 8.68
CA ILE A 346 5.17 -10.74 9.85
C ILE A 346 3.93 -10.08 10.44
N ASN A 347 3.94 -8.76 10.61
CA ASN A 347 2.79 -8.04 11.14
C ASN A 347 1.53 -8.23 10.28
N TYR A 348 1.68 -8.16 8.95
CA TYR A 348 0.57 -8.32 8.02
C TYR A 348 0.02 -9.76 7.99
N ALA A 349 0.86 -10.79 7.82
CA ALA A 349 0.38 -12.16 7.66
C ALA A 349 0.06 -12.90 8.97
N HIS A 350 0.82 -12.63 10.05
CA HIS A 350 0.72 -13.38 11.30
C HIS A 350 -0.13 -12.66 12.35
N PHE A 351 0.12 -11.37 12.61
CA PHE A 351 -0.60 -10.64 13.67
C PHE A 351 -1.95 -10.07 13.20
N LEU A 352 -2.00 -9.50 11.99
CA LEU A 352 -3.23 -8.90 11.44
C LEU A 352 -4.06 -9.89 10.62
N GLY A 353 -3.41 -10.87 10.01
CA GLY A 353 -3.99 -11.79 9.03
C GLY A 353 -4.25 -11.12 7.69
N GLU A 354 -3.97 -11.83 6.61
CA GLU A 354 -4.16 -11.33 5.25
C GLU A 354 -5.66 -11.19 4.94
N ASP A 355 -6.08 -10.01 4.46
CA ASP A 355 -7.47 -9.72 4.09
C ASP A 355 -7.74 -10.12 2.63
N PHE A 356 -8.74 -10.96 2.41
CA PHE A 356 -9.22 -11.36 1.09
C PHE A 356 -10.66 -10.89 0.90
N ASN A 357 -10.90 -10.18 -0.20
CA ASN A 357 -12.22 -9.69 -0.60
C ASN A 357 -12.73 -10.50 -1.79
N PHE A 358 -14.05 -10.67 -1.90
CA PHE A 358 -14.67 -11.25 -3.09
C PHE A 358 -14.87 -10.15 -4.14
N ASP A 359 -14.49 -10.42 -5.39
CA ASP A 359 -14.67 -9.48 -6.51
C ASP A 359 -16.15 -9.14 -6.74
N THR A 360 -17.01 -10.15 -6.53
CA THR A 360 -18.46 -10.02 -6.52
C THR A 360 -19.01 -10.68 -5.28
N ALA A 361 -20.09 -10.14 -4.72
CA ALA A 361 -20.74 -10.76 -3.57
C ALA A 361 -21.23 -12.15 -3.99
N PRO A 362 -20.72 -13.25 -3.38
CA PRO A 362 -21.13 -14.59 -3.73
C PRO A 362 -22.59 -14.84 -3.35
N ALA A 363 -23.21 -15.86 -3.94
CA ALA A 363 -24.45 -16.37 -3.40
C ALA A 363 -24.22 -16.92 -1.98
N PRO A 364 -25.25 -16.94 -1.09
CA PRO A 364 -25.04 -17.47 0.25
C PRO A 364 -24.74 -18.97 0.25
N VAL A 365 -23.72 -19.39 0.99
CA VAL A 365 -23.21 -20.77 1.06
C VAL A 365 -23.08 -21.24 2.51
N ARG A 366 -23.07 -22.55 2.73
CA ARG A 366 -22.87 -23.17 4.04
C ARG A 366 -21.55 -23.92 4.15
N TYR A 367 -21.21 -24.66 3.10
CA TYR A 367 -19.99 -25.46 3.04
C TYR A 367 -18.93 -24.72 2.24
N LEU A 368 -17.69 -24.77 2.73
CA LEU A 368 -16.53 -24.20 2.07
C LEU A 368 -15.52 -25.30 1.76
N ARG A 369 -14.92 -25.21 0.58
CA ARG A 369 -13.81 -26.07 0.17
C ARG A 369 -12.65 -25.21 -0.26
N TRP A 370 -11.53 -25.37 0.43
CA TRP A 370 -10.28 -24.66 0.16
C TRP A 370 -9.41 -25.53 -0.73
N LYS A 371 -8.88 -24.98 -1.82
CA LYS A 371 -7.97 -25.69 -2.72
C LYS A 371 -6.67 -24.91 -2.87
N THR A 372 -5.60 -25.42 -2.29
CA THR A 372 -4.26 -24.85 -2.44
C THR A 372 -3.65 -25.33 -3.74
N LEU A 373 -3.19 -24.38 -4.56
CA LEU A 373 -2.52 -24.64 -5.84
C LEU A 373 -1.00 -24.53 -5.72
N GLU A 374 -0.52 -23.59 -4.90
CA GLU A 374 0.92 -23.32 -4.72
C GLU A 374 1.20 -22.89 -3.28
N THR A 375 2.38 -23.25 -2.77
CA THR A 375 2.94 -22.73 -1.51
C THR A 375 4.20 -21.90 -1.81
N TYR A 376 4.78 -21.25 -0.80
CA TYR A 376 5.98 -20.45 -1.02
C TYR A 376 7.24 -21.25 -1.36
N ALA A 377 7.40 -22.47 -0.83
CA ALA A 377 8.55 -23.32 -1.12
C ALA A 377 8.31 -24.84 -0.95
N SER A 378 7.18 -25.27 -0.42
CA SER A 378 6.86 -26.68 -0.21
C SER A 378 6.27 -27.32 -1.47
N PRO A 379 6.75 -28.50 -1.90
CA PRO A 379 6.16 -29.21 -3.04
C PRO A 379 4.80 -29.86 -2.71
N GLY A 380 4.38 -29.83 -1.44
CA GLY A 380 3.32 -30.70 -0.94
C GLY A 380 2.60 -30.15 0.28
N GLN A 381 3.25 -30.12 1.45
CA GLN A 381 2.62 -29.70 2.69
C GLN A 381 2.03 -28.29 2.60
N VAL A 382 0.84 -28.13 3.18
CA VAL A 382 0.14 -26.86 3.38
C VAL A 382 0.03 -26.59 4.88
N VAL A 383 0.40 -25.38 5.28
CA VAL A 383 0.23 -24.88 6.66
C VAL A 383 -0.63 -23.63 6.65
N ILE A 384 -1.64 -23.62 7.52
CA ILE A 384 -2.52 -22.47 7.78
C ILE A 384 -2.69 -22.37 9.29
N ALA A 385 -2.52 -21.17 9.86
CA ALA A 385 -2.70 -20.99 11.29
C ALA A 385 -4.18 -20.81 11.63
N GLU A 386 -4.87 -19.90 10.96
CA GLU A 386 -6.26 -19.56 11.33
C GLU A 386 -7.00 -19.01 10.10
N LEU A 387 -8.29 -19.34 9.99
CA LEU A 387 -9.24 -18.77 9.04
C LEU A 387 -10.33 -18.02 9.79
N SER A 388 -10.78 -16.90 9.22
CA SER A 388 -11.93 -16.16 9.74
C SER A 388 -12.77 -15.65 8.58
N PHE A 389 -14.09 -15.84 8.65
CA PHE A 389 -15.04 -15.37 7.63
C PHE A 389 -15.95 -14.30 8.20
N TRP A 390 -16.33 -13.33 7.37
CA TRP A 390 -17.32 -12.30 7.68
C TRP A 390 -18.46 -12.35 6.68
N GLY A 391 -19.63 -11.93 7.12
CA GLY A 391 -20.81 -11.84 6.27
C GLY A 391 -22.10 -11.67 7.06
N GLN A 392 -23.19 -12.07 6.42
CA GLN A 392 -24.54 -12.06 6.98
C GLN A 392 -25.11 -13.48 6.97
N VAL A 393 -25.42 -14.01 8.15
CA VAL A 393 -26.18 -15.26 8.30
C VAL A 393 -27.57 -15.07 7.68
N GLN A 394 -27.99 -16.05 6.86
CA GLN A 394 -29.27 -16.05 6.15
C GLN A 394 -30.40 -16.70 6.94
#